data_AF-A0A1G6GV80-F1
#
_entry.id   AF-A0A1G6GV80-F1
#
_cell.length_a   1.000
_cell.length_b   1.000
_cell.length_c   1.000
_cell.angle_alpha   90.00
_cell.angle_beta   90.00
_cell.angle_gamma   90.00
#
_symmetry.space_group_name_H-M   'P 1'
#
loop_
_entity.id
_entity.type
_entity.pdbx_description
1 polymer ?
#
loop_
_entity_poly.entity_id
_entity_poly.type
_entity_poly.pdbx_seq_one_letter_code
_entity_poly.pdbx_strand_id
1 'polypeptide(L)'
;MVSKLDMKNVKWNPDNPFIPLLATAQEVKDFVAAGGYACIESKIENVFGQRLGALKEKIRRLRAIKVGDEFTGNLLVDSILVDCRALFLENERHRRNSTLQNVYRARQMKEKADRVDELLATKVSFEKTVRDVIKAWVDQRVVHIDWLWDEEEDRIFEDVKTFLFNSETGGLLSLLDTLIEDYEFVKSTFGANAREQTDLVFEALTGGRESVGE
;
A
#
# COMPACT_ATOMS: atom_id res chain seq x y z
N MET A 1 2.76 -9.88 -37.25
CA MET A 1 3.12 -10.08 -35.83
C MET A 1 2.78 -8.81 -35.09
N VAL A 2 1.80 -8.83 -34.19
CA VAL A 2 1.44 -7.65 -33.39
C VAL A 2 2.45 -7.57 -32.24
N SER A 3 3.31 -6.57 -32.28
CA SER A 3 4.24 -6.23 -31.20
C SER A 3 3.41 -5.90 -29.96
N LYS A 4 3.39 -6.79 -28.95
CA LYS A 4 2.83 -6.45 -27.64
C LYS A 4 3.76 -5.43 -26.98
N LEU A 5 3.23 -4.26 -26.64
CA LEU A 5 3.97 -3.22 -25.92
C LEU A 5 4.53 -3.80 -24.60
N ASP A 6 5.86 -3.86 -24.48
CA ASP A 6 6.49 -4.27 -23.22
C ASP A 6 6.49 -3.13 -22.21
N MET A 7 5.49 -3.19 -21.33
CA MET A 7 5.24 -2.26 -20.24
C MET A 7 6.42 -2.04 -19.28
N LYS A 8 7.44 -2.93 -19.25
CA LYS A 8 8.63 -2.72 -18.42
C LYS A 8 9.67 -1.83 -19.09
N ASN A 9 9.70 -1.76 -20.43
CA ASN A 9 10.78 -1.14 -21.20
C ASN A 9 10.38 0.13 -21.95
N VAL A 10 9.11 0.55 -21.87
CA VAL A 10 8.66 1.85 -22.39
C VAL A 10 9.23 3.03 -21.59
N LYS A 11 9.50 4.13 -22.28
CA LYS A 11 9.79 5.43 -21.62
C LYS A 11 8.50 5.99 -21.02
N TRP A 12 8.60 6.66 -19.87
CA TRP A 12 7.44 7.12 -19.10
C TRP A 12 7.31 8.63 -19.14
N ASN A 13 6.08 9.12 -19.10
CA ASN A 13 5.82 10.55 -19.00
C ASN A 13 6.30 11.06 -17.62
N PRO A 14 7.19 12.06 -17.57
CA PRO A 14 7.69 12.62 -16.30
C PRO A 14 6.59 13.30 -15.47
N ASP A 15 5.54 13.80 -16.11
CA ASP A 15 4.43 14.54 -15.48
C ASP A 15 3.28 13.62 -15.06
N ASN A 16 3.12 12.46 -15.71
CA ASN A 16 2.15 11.43 -15.32
C ASN A 16 2.79 10.04 -15.26
N PRO A 17 3.05 9.50 -14.05
CA PRO A 17 3.79 8.25 -13.89
C PRO A 17 3.03 7.02 -14.42
N PHE A 18 1.76 7.13 -14.77
CA PHE A 18 0.96 6.02 -15.26
C PHE A 18 0.66 6.12 -16.76
N ILE A 19 1.24 7.10 -17.47
CA ILE A 19 1.14 7.22 -18.93
C ILE A 19 2.53 6.99 -19.55
N PRO A 20 2.72 5.94 -20.37
CA PRO A 20 3.95 5.80 -21.14
C PRO A 20 4.05 6.89 -22.21
N LEU A 21 5.27 7.25 -22.63
CA LEU A 21 5.48 8.09 -23.80
C LEU A 21 5.17 7.25 -25.05
N LEU A 22 4.02 7.51 -25.66
CA LEU A 22 3.55 6.86 -26.87
C LEU A 22 3.92 7.74 -28.07
N ALA A 23 4.88 7.29 -28.87
CA ALA A 23 5.42 8.03 -30.01
C ALA A 23 4.66 7.78 -31.31
N THR A 24 3.96 6.63 -31.43
CA THR A 24 3.25 6.25 -32.67
C THR A 24 1.77 5.96 -32.43
N ALA A 25 0.96 6.12 -33.48
CA ALA A 25 -0.46 5.76 -33.44
C ALA A 25 -0.68 4.25 -33.18
N GLN A 26 0.28 3.39 -33.57
CA GLN A 26 0.21 1.96 -33.27
C GLN A 26 0.43 1.69 -31.79
N GLU A 27 1.41 2.34 -31.15
CA GLU A 27 1.63 2.24 -29.70
C GLU A 27 0.41 2.74 -28.91
N VAL A 28 -0.27 3.78 -29.38
CA VAL A 28 -1.54 4.25 -28.79
C VAL A 28 -2.62 3.18 -28.89
N LYS A 29 -2.79 2.57 -30.07
CA LYS A 29 -3.77 1.49 -30.27
C LYS A 29 -3.45 0.29 -29.38
N ASP A 30 -2.19 -0.12 -29.30
CA ASP A 30 -1.75 -1.25 -28.48
C ASP A 30 -1.94 -0.95 -26.99
N PHE A 31 -1.68 0.28 -26.54
CA PHE A 31 -1.90 0.72 -25.17
C PHE A 31 -3.39 0.71 -24.80
N VAL A 32 -4.26 1.28 -25.64
CA VAL A 32 -5.71 1.27 -25.42
C VAL A 32 -6.26 -0.16 -25.44
N ALA A 33 -5.82 -0.99 -26.39
CA ALA A 33 -6.22 -2.40 -26.47
C ALA A 33 -5.76 -3.21 -25.25
N ALA A 34 -4.66 -2.82 -24.60
CA ALA A 34 -4.20 -3.41 -23.35
C ALA A 34 -4.95 -2.91 -22.10
N GLY A 35 -5.98 -2.07 -22.25
CA GLY A 35 -6.76 -1.48 -21.15
C GLY A 35 -6.30 -0.07 -20.73
N GLY A 36 -5.37 0.53 -21.48
CA GLY A 36 -4.90 1.89 -21.27
C GLY A 36 -4.33 2.14 -19.88
N TYR A 37 -4.60 3.33 -19.37
CA TYR A 37 -4.15 3.80 -18.05
C TYR A 37 -4.65 2.89 -16.91
N ALA A 38 -5.92 2.45 -16.98
CA ALA A 38 -6.54 1.58 -15.97
C ALA A 38 -5.84 0.22 -15.79
N CYS A 39 -5.16 -0.29 -16.82
CA CYS A 39 -4.41 -1.54 -16.74
C CYS A 39 -3.17 -1.42 -15.82
N ILE A 40 -2.47 -0.29 -15.90
CA ILE A 40 -1.29 -0.02 -15.07
C ILE A 40 -1.71 0.13 -13.60
N GLU A 41 -2.79 0.86 -13.38
CA GLU A 41 -3.36 1.07 -12.05
C GLU A 41 -3.84 -0.23 -11.42
N SER A 42 -4.58 -1.03 -12.20
CA SER A 42 -5.04 -2.35 -11.74
C SER A 42 -3.88 -3.26 -11.39
N LYS A 43 -2.75 -3.18 -12.10
CA LYS A 43 -1.55 -3.93 -11.75
C LYS A 43 -0.94 -3.47 -10.42
N ILE A 44 -0.82 -2.16 -10.21
CA ILE A 44 -0.31 -1.59 -8.96
C ILE A 44 -1.18 -2.04 -7.79
N GLU A 45 -2.50 -1.95 -7.95
CA GLU A 45 -3.47 -2.32 -6.94
C GLU A 45 -3.55 -3.83 -6.69
N ASN A 46 -3.44 -4.67 -7.72
CA ASN A 46 -3.38 -6.12 -7.56
C ASN A 46 -2.15 -6.54 -6.73
N VAL A 47 -0.99 -5.93 -6.97
CA VAL A 47 0.23 -6.18 -6.18
C VAL A 47 0.05 -5.70 -4.74
N PHE A 48 -0.56 -4.52 -4.54
CA PHE A 48 -0.89 -4.02 -3.22
C PHE A 48 -1.83 -4.99 -2.47
N GLY A 49 -2.94 -5.40 -3.10
CA GLY A 49 -3.94 -6.28 -2.49
C GLY A 49 -3.39 -7.65 -2.10
N GLN A 50 -2.50 -8.25 -2.91
CA GLN A 50 -1.82 -9.50 -2.55
C GLN A 50 -0.96 -9.34 -1.29
N ARG A 51 -0.18 -8.27 -1.20
CA ARG A 51 0.68 -7.98 -0.05
C ARG A 51 -0.15 -7.61 1.18
N LEU A 52 -1.23 -6.86 1.02
CA LEU A 52 -2.16 -6.54 2.10
C LEU A 52 -2.82 -7.82 2.66
N GLY A 53 -3.18 -8.77 1.79
CA GLY A 53 -3.67 -10.09 2.21
C GLY A 53 -2.67 -10.84 3.08
N ALA A 54 -1.39 -10.83 2.72
CA ALA A 54 -0.32 -11.41 3.54
C ALA A 54 -0.16 -10.69 4.88
N LEU A 55 -0.20 -9.35 4.89
CA LEU A 55 -0.16 -8.54 6.11
C LEU A 55 -1.33 -8.87 7.06
N LYS A 56 -2.56 -8.96 6.52
CA LYS A 56 -3.77 -9.35 7.29
C LYS A 56 -3.59 -10.70 7.97
N GLU A 57 -3.02 -11.68 7.27
CA GLU A 57 -2.75 -12.99 7.84
C GLU A 57 -1.68 -12.94 8.95
N LYS A 58 -0.63 -12.12 8.79
CA LYS A 58 0.38 -11.90 9.84
C LYS A 58 -0.24 -11.28 11.09
N ILE A 59 -1.06 -10.24 10.94
CA ILE A 59 -1.78 -9.59 12.05
C ILE A 59 -2.68 -10.60 12.77
N ARG A 60 -3.45 -11.40 12.00
CA ARG A 60 -4.32 -12.45 12.57
C ARG A 60 -3.52 -13.46 13.38
N ARG A 61 -2.35 -13.90 12.87
CA ARG A 61 -1.46 -14.82 13.59
C ARG A 61 -0.87 -14.20 14.85
N LEU A 62 -0.43 -12.94 14.78
CA LEU A 62 0.12 -12.22 15.93
C LEU A 62 -0.91 -12.15 17.07
N ARG A 63 -2.17 -11.83 16.75
CA ARG A 63 -3.27 -11.81 17.72
C ARG A 63 -3.59 -13.18 18.32
N ALA A 64 -3.27 -14.26 17.61
CA ALA A 64 -3.55 -15.64 18.04
C ALA A 64 -2.36 -16.31 18.74
N ILE A 65 -1.25 -15.59 18.94
CA ILE A 65 -0.08 -16.13 19.63
C ILE A 65 -0.45 -16.51 21.06
N LYS A 66 0.03 -17.70 21.47
CA LYS A 66 -0.10 -18.16 22.86
C LYS A 66 0.85 -17.36 23.74
N VAL A 67 0.39 -17.04 24.94
CA VAL A 67 1.23 -16.44 25.98
C VAL A 67 2.49 -17.29 26.17
N GLY A 68 3.66 -16.67 26.04
CA GLY A 68 4.97 -17.32 26.22
C GLY A 68 5.73 -17.69 24.93
N ASP A 69 5.16 -17.50 23.74
CA ASP A 69 5.89 -17.67 22.46
C ASP A 69 6.42 -16.32 21.94
N GLU A 70 7.41 -15.78 22.67
CA GLU A 70 8.05 -14.51 22.35
C GLU A 70 8.80 -14.54 21.01
N PHE A 71 9.40 -15.68 20.66
CA PHE A 71 10.14 -15.85 19.42
C PHE A 71 9.24 -15.64 18.19
N THR A 72 8.09 -16.34 18.15
CA THR A 72 7.14 -16.17 17.04
C THR A 72 6.54 -14.77 17.04
N GLY A 73 6.30 -14.18 18.23
CA GLY A 73 5.82 -12.81 18.36
C GLY A 73 6.75 -11.80 17.71
N ASN A 74 8.04 -11.86 18.05
CA ASN A 74 9.05 -10.97 17.51
C ASN A 74 9.20 -11.15 15.99
N LEU A 75 9.23 -12.40 15.50
CA LEU A 75 9.30 -12.68 14.06
C LEU A 75 8.12 -12.08 13.28
N LEU A 76 6.90 -12.17 13.84
CA LEU A 76 5.71 -11.58 13.22
C LEU A 76 5.75 -10.05 13.26
N VAL A 77 6.19 -9.44 14.36
CA VAL A 77 6.37 -7.99 14.47
C VAL A 77 7.35 -7.48 13.41
N ASP A 78 8.51 -8.13 13.27
CA ASP A 78 9.48 -7.82 12.21
C ASP A 78 8.84 -7.85 10.82
N SER A 79 8.17 -8.97 10.54
CA SER A 79 7.56 -9.21 9.24
C SER A 79 6.41 -8.23 8.93
N ILE A 80 5.67 -7.79 9.95
CA ILE A 80 4.61 -6.79 9.84
C ILE A 80 5.21 -5.42 9.58
N LEU A 81 6.22 -4.99 10.34
CA LEU A 81 6.84 -3.68 10.17
C LEU A 81 7.51 -3.53 8.79
N VAL A 82 8.13 -4.59 8.29
CA VAL A 82 8.66 -4.66 6.92
C VAL A 82 7.55 -4.48 5.87
N ASP A 83 6.42 -5.17 6.02
CA ASP A 83 5.27 -4.99 5.13
C ASP A 83 4.71 -3.57 5.21
N CYS A 84 4.60 -2.99 6.41
CA CYS A 84 4.15 -1.62 6.61
C CYS A 84 5.05 -0.62 5.88
N ARG A 85 6.37 -0.78 5.98
CA ARG A 85 7.35 0.03 5.26
C ARG A 85 7.15 -0.05 3.75
N ALA A 86 6.81 -1.23 3.22
CA ALA A 86 6.62 -1.44 1.79
C ALA A 86 5.25 -1.00 1.27
N LEU A 87 4.21 -1.06 2.11
CA LEU A 87 2.81 -0.80 1.73
C LEU A 87 2.36 0.63 2.00
N PHE A 88 2.93 1.29 3.01
CA PHE A 88 2.42 2.58 3.48
C PHE A 88 3.46 3.69 3.44
N LEU A 89 4.76 3.39 3.30
CA LEU A 89 5.79 4.43 3.24
C LEU A 89 6.33 4.58 1.82
N GLU A 90 5.80 5.57 1.11
CA GLU A 90 6.21 5.87 -0.26
C GLU A 90 7.70 6.16 -0.37
N ASN A 91 8.30 5.61 -1.43
CA ASN A 91 9.63 5.99 -1.84
C ASN A 91 9.52 7.00 -2.99
N GLU A 92 9.92 8.25 -2.72
CA GLU A 92 9.90 9.35 -3.71
C GLU A 92 10.71 9.05 -4.98
N ARG A 93 11.73 8.18 -4.88
CA ARG A 93 12.54 7.74 -6.02
C ARG A 93 11.77 6.80 -6.96
N HIS A 94 10.72 6.15 -6.47
CA HIS A 94 9.92 5.18 -7.22
C HIS A 94 8.45 5.60 -7.28
N ARG A 95 8.12 6.53 -8.18
CA ARG A 95 6.78 7.11 -8.39
C ARG A 95 5.67 6.12 -8.80
N ARG A 96 6.00 4.86 -9.07
CA ARG A 96 5.07 3.79 -9.48
C ARG A 96 5.10 2.60 -8.51
N ASN A 97 5.32 2.87 -7.24
CA ASN A 97 5.31 1.84 -6.21
C ASN A 97 3.86 1.43 -5.88
N SER A 98 3.69 0.23 -5.32
CA SER A 98 2.39 -0.29 -4.91
C SER A 98 2.06 0.05 -3.46
N THR A 99 2.23 1.31 -3.07
CA THR A 99 1.75 1.78 -1.75
C THR A 99 0.27 2.14 -1.80
N LEU A 100 -0.36 2.19 -0.63
CA LEU A 100 -1.77 2.56 -0.50
C LEU A 100 -2.04 3.99 -1.04
N GLN A 101 -1.13 4.93 -0.80
CA GLN A 101 -1.24 6.29 -1.35
C GLN A 101 -1.30 6.26 -2.88
N ASN A 102 -0.43 5.50 -3.54
CA ASN A 102 -0.45 5.40 -5.01
C ASN A 102 -1.65 4.63 -5.54
N VAL A 103 -2.17 3.65 -4.80
CA VAL A 103 -3.47 3.02 -5.13
C VAL A 103 -4.60 4.06 -5.09
N TYR A 104 -4.65 4.91 -4.07
CA TYR A 104 -5.66 5.97 -4.00
C TYR A 104 -5.48 7.05 -5.07
N ARG A 105 -4.25 7.48 -5.34
CA ARG A 105 -3.97 8.45 -6.42
C ARG A 105 -4.32 7.89 -7.79
N ALA A 106 -4.08 6.60 -8.02
CA ALA A 106 -4.52 5.93 -9.23
C ALA A 106 -6.05 6.04 -9.39
N ARG A 107 -6.80 5.72 -8.32
CA ARG A 107 -8.26 5.88 -8.29
C ARG A 107 -8.77 7.34 -8.26
N GLN A 108 -7.90 8.33 -8.44
CA GLN A 108 -8.21 9.77 -8.34
C GLN A 108 -8.76 10.20 -6.96
N MET A 109 -8.43 9.48 -5.90
CA MET A 109 -8.86 9.74 -4.51
C MET A 109 -7.76 10.45 -3.71
N LYS A 110 -7.41 11.67 -4.10
CA LYS A 110 -6.28 12.41 -3.51
C LYS A 110 -6.42 12.59 -1.99
N GLU A 111 -7.61 12.95 -1.51
CA GLU A 111 -7.88 13.15 -0.08
C GLU A 111 -7.63 11.88 0.75
N LYS A 112 -7.94 10.70 0.20
CA LYS A 112 -7.65 9.42 0.87
C LYS A 112 -6.15 9.13 0.88
N ALA A 113 -5.42 9.49 -0.17
CA ALA A 113 -3.96 9.37 -0.18
C ALA A 113 -3.32 10.27 0.90
N ASP A 114 -3.77 11.53 1.00
CA ASP A 114 -3.27 12.50 1.97
C ASP A 114 -3.58 12.03 3.41
N ARG A 115 -4.77 11.47 3.66
CA ARG A 115 -5.15 10.89 4.97
C ARG A 115 -4.21 9.77 5.43
N VAL A 116 -3.72 8.94 4.50
CA VAL A 116 -2.74 7.89 4.86
C VAL A 116 -1.45 8.53 5.36
N ASP A 117 -0.97 9.58 4.70
CA ASP A 117 0.22 10.30 5.12
C ASP A 117 0.02 10.99 6.48
N GLU A 118 -1.15 11.55 6.75
CA GLU A 118 -1.54 12.13 8.04
C GLU A 118 -1.54 11.09 9.16
N LEU A 119 -2.14 9.92 8.93
CA LEU A 119 -2.15 8.82 9.90
C LEU A 119 -0.72 8.39 10.27
N LEU A 120 0.16 8.31 9.27
CA LEU A 120 1.58 7.96 9.47
C LEU A 120 2.39 9.08 10.13
N ALA A 121 1.92 10.33 10.06
CA ALA A 121 2.53 11.48 10.74
C ALA A 121 2.08 11.62 12.20
N THR A 122 1.14 10.78 12.67
CA THR A 122 0.72 10.73 14.08
C THR A 122 1.92 10.48 14.98
N LYS A 123 2.03 11.26 16.07
CA LYS A 123 3.09 11.12 17.07
C LYS A 123 2.88 9.88 17.93
N VAL A 124 3.92 9.06 18.04
CA VAL A 124 4.01 7.93 18.98
C VAL A 124 4.67 8.37 20.28
N SER A 125 5.64 9.28 20.18
CA SER A 125 6.30 9.95 21.30
C SER A 125 6.49 11.44 21.00
N PHE A 126 7.06 12.20 21.94
CA PHE A 126 7.27 13.64 21.77
C PHE A 126 8.05 13.99 20.48
N GLU A 127 9.00 13.12 20.11
CA GLU A 127 9.96 13.34 19.01
C GLU A 127 9.71 12.46 17.78
N LYS A 128 8.92 11.39 17.87
CA LYS A 128 8.79 10.40 16.78
C LYS A 128 7.36 10.19 16.31
N THR A 129 7.20 10.14 15.00
CA THR A 129 5.96 9.75 14.33
C THR A 129 5.91 8.24 14.08
N VAL A 130 4.74 7.71 13.74
CA VAL A 130 4.57 6.32 13.29
C VAL A 130 5.53 6.01 12.13
N ARG A 131 5.64 6.92 11.17
CA ARG A 131 6.58 6.82 10.04
C ARG A 131 8.02 6.65 10.52
N ASP A 132 8.45 7.44 11.49
CA ASP A 132 9.83 7.40 11.99
C ASP A 132 10.13 6.08 12.68
N VAL A 133 9.19 5.55 13.48
CA VAL A 133 9.33 4.26 14.15
C VAL A 133 9.46 3.12 13.13
N ILE A 134 8.57 3.05 12.13
CA ILE A 134 8.63 2.02 11.08
C ILE A 134 9.95 2.11 10.29
N LYS A 135 10.40 3.32 9.95
CA LYS A 135 11.66 3.51 9.22
C LYS A 135 12.88 3.14 10.06
N ALA A 136 12.93 3.53 11.33
CA ALA A 136 14.04 3.17 12.20
C ALA A 136 14.13 1.65 12.34
N TRP A 137 13.00 0.96 12.53
CA TRP A 137 12.98 -0.49 12.60
C TRP A 137 13.49 -1.15 11.30
N VAL A 138 12.91 -0.80 10.15
CA VAL A 138 13.23 -1.50 8.90
C VAL A 138 14.55 -1.04 8.32
N ASP A 139 14.74 0.28 8.14
CA ASP A 139 15.89 0.82 7.43
C ASP A 139 17.16 0.72 8.30
N GLN A 140 17.07 0.80 9.64
CA GLN A 140 18.25 0.68 10.52
C GLN A 140 18.34 -0.73 11.13
N ARG A 141 17.36 -1.15 11.92
CA ARG A 141 17.47 -2.38 12.72
C ARG A 141 17.38 -3.68 11.91
N VAL A 142 16.65 -3.72 10.79
CA VAL A 142 16.57 -4.92 9.93
C VAL A 142 17.67 -4.91 8.86
N VAL A 143 17.91 -3.76 8.22
CA VAL A 143 18.81 -3.67 7.06
C VAL A 143 20.27 -3.36 7.44
N HIS A 144 20.48 -2.55 8.48
CA HIS A 144 21.80 -2.00 8.86
C HIS A 144 22.17 -2.29 10.33
N ILE A 145 21.75 -3.45 10.85
CA ILE A 145 22.05 -3.87 12.23
C ILE A 145 23.56 -3.94 12.49
N ASP A 146 24.35 -4.24 11.47
CA ASP A 146 25.81 -4.36 11.52
C ASP A 146 26.52 -3.05 11.88
N TRP A 147 25.82 -1.92 11.78
CA TRP A 147 26.34 -0.59 12.05
C TRP A 147 25.65 0.09 13.25
N LEU A 148 24.74 -0.60 13.93
CA LEU A 148 23.96 -0.06 15.04
C LEU A 148 24.66 -0.31 16.37
N TRP A 149 24.77 0.71 17.22
CA TRP A 149 25.26 0.54 18.59
C TRP A 149 24.14 0.01 19.51
N ASP A 150 24.50 -0.75 20.55
CA ASP A 150 23.54 -1.36 21.49
C ASP A 150 22.52 -0.33 22.03
N GLU A 151 22.96 0.86 22.41
CA GLU A 151 22.10 1.94 22.93
C GLU A 151 21.13 2.50 21.88
N GLU A 152 21.47 2.43 20.59
CA GLU A 152 20.58 2.81 19.49
C GLU A 152 19.56 1.72 19.21
N GLU A 153 20.00 0.46 19.23
CA GLU A 153 19.14 -0.71 19.11
C GLU A 153 18.08 -0.73 20.22
N ASP A 154 18.47 -0.56 21.47
CA ASP A 154 17.57 -0.54 22.62
C ASP A 154 16.51 0.57 22.49
N ARG A 155 16.90 1.76 22.03
CA ARG A 155 15.97 2.87 21.78
C ARG A 155 14.95 2.52 20.70
N ILE A 156 15.38 1.89 19.61
CA ILE A 156 14.49 1.44 18.53
C ILE A 156 13.51 0.37 19.03
N PHE A 157 13.96 -0.55 19.89
CA PHE A 157 13.09 -1.53 20.54
C PHE A 157 12.03 -0.88 21.43
N GLU A 158 12.40 0.06 22.27
CA GLU A 158 11.45 0.73 23.16
C GLU A 158 10.44 1.59 22.39
N ASP A 159 10.85 2.22 21.29
CA ASP A 159 9.94 2.92 20.40
C ASP A 159 8.91 1.98 19.76
N VAL A 160 9.35 0.80 19.29
CA VAL A 160 8.45 -0.20 18.71
C VAL A 160 7.53 -0.81 19.77
N LYS A 161 8.02 -1.12 20.97
CA LYS A 161 7.16 -1.58 22.07
C LYS A 161 6.11 -0.53 22.41
N THR A 162 6.52 0.73 22.55
CA THR A 162 5.59 1.84 22.79
C THR A 162 4.58 1.93 21.65
N PHE A 163 5.02 1.87 20.40
CA PHE A 163 4.14 1.91 19.25
C PHE A 163 3.15 0.72 19.17
N LEU A 164 3.59 -0.48 19.55
CA LEU A 164 2.76 -1.69 19.53
C LEU A 164 1.73 -1.70 20.65
N PHE A 165 2.11 -1.25 21.85
CA PHE A 165 1.34 -1.46 23.08
C PHE A 165 0.76 -0.18 23.72
N ASN A 166 1.08 1.02 23.21
CA ASN A 166 0.52 2.25 23.75
C ASN A 166 -0.97 2.39 23.35
N SER A 167 -1.82 2.41 24.36
CA SER A 167 -3.28 2.46 24.23
C SER A 167 -3.82 3.84 23.84
N GLU A 168 -3.07 4.93 24.04
CA GLU A 168 -3.58 6.28 23.78
C GLU A 168 -3.69 6.63 22.28
N THR A 169 -2.87 5.99 21.43
CA THR A 169 -2.90 6.16 19.96
C THR A 169 -3.57 4.98 19.24
N GLY A 170 -4.13 4.02 19.98
CA GLY A 170 -4.65 2.75 19.45
C GLY A 170 -3.56 1.73 19.05
N GLY A 171 -2.28 2.13 19.07
CA GLY A 171 -1.15 1.29 18.69
C GLY A 171 -1.11 0.92 17.19
N LEU A 172 -0.02 0.25 16.77
CA LEU A 172 0.16 -0.19 15.38
C LEU A 172 -1.05 -0.97 14.86
N LEU A 173 -1.59 -1.90 15.66
CA LEU A 173 -2.65 -2.79 15.18
C LEU A 173 -3.95 -2.05 14.88
N SER A 174 -4.34 -1.06 15.68
CA SER A 174 -5.54 -0.25 15.40
C SER A 174 -5.34 0.66 14.18
N LEU A 175 -4.14 1.19 14.00
CA LEU A 175 -3.80 1.95 12.80
C LEU A 175 -3.89 1.06 11.55
N LEU A 176 -3.38 -0.18 11.63
CA LEU A 176 -3.47 -1.14 10.53
C LEU A 176 -4.92 -1.54 10.24
N ASP A 177 -5.74 -1.81 11.27
CA ASP A 177 -7.16 -2.08 11.07
C ASP A 177 -7.84 -0.92 10.35
N THR A 178 -7.58 0.33 10.76
CA THR A 178 -8.13 1.54 10.11
C THR A 178 -7.76 1.62 8.63
N LEU A 179 -6.48 1.41 8.30
CA LEU A 179 -6.01 1.43 6.90
C LEU A 179 -6.59 0.28 6.07
N ILE A 180 -6.71 -0.91 6.66
CA ILE A 180 -7.30 -2.09 6.02
C ILE A 180 -8.78 -1.87 5.75
N GLU A 181 -9.53 -1.40 6.74
CA GLU A 181 -10.97 -1.13 6.63
C GLU A 181 -11.26 -0.05 5.59
N ASP A 182 -10.51 1.05 5.60
CA ASP A 182 -10.63 2.13 4.62
C ASP A 182 -10.42 1.59 3.19
N TYR A 183 -9.42 0.72 2.99
CA TYR A 183 -9.13 0.13 1.68
C TYR A 183 -10.22 -0.86 1.25
N GLU A 184 -10.66 -1.77 2.13
CA GLU A 184 -11.70 -2.76 1.81
C GLU A 184 -13.05 -2.07 1.54
N PHE A 185 -13.35 -0.96 2.22
CA PHE A 185 -14.51 -0.13 1.92
C PHE A 185 -14.43 0.48 0.50
N VAL A 186 -13.27 1.02 0.12
CA VAL A 186 -13.07 1.55 -1.24
C VAL A 186 -13.25 0.43 -2.27
N LYS A 187 -12.68 -0.73 -2.02
CA LYS A 187 -12.76 -1.89 -2.90
C LYS A 187 -14.20 -2.41 -3.06
N SER A 188 -14.97 -2.46 -1.98
CA SER A 188 -16.37 -2.92 -2.03
C SER A 188 -17.30 -1.90 -2.70
N THR A 189 -17.03 -0.61 -2.54
CA THR A 189 -17.86 0.48 -3.08
C THR A 189 -17.57 0.77 -4.55
N PHE A 190 -16.29 0.72 -4.94
CA PHE A 190 -15.82 1.20 -6.25
C PHE A 190 -15.22 0.07 -7.10
N GLY A 191 -15.48 -1.19 -6.78
CA GLY A 191 -14.92 -2.36 -7.49
C GLY A 191 -13.49 -2.71 -7.07
N ALA A 192 -13.03 -3.90 -7.46
CA ALA A 192 -11.78 -4.48 -7.00
C ALA A 192 -10.52 -3.74 -7.46
N ASN A 193 -10.62 -2.96 -8.53
CA ASN A 193 -9.54 -2.12 -9.06
C ASN A 193 -10.08 -0.92 -9.86
N ALA A 194 -9.18 -0.02 -10.27
CA ALA A 194 -9.51 1.14 -11.10
C ALA A 194 -10.19 0.81 -12.45
N ARG A 195 -9.91 -0.37 -13.03
CA ARG A 195 -10.60 -0.81 -14.25
C ARG A 195 -12.07 -1.13 -13.98
N GLU A 196 -12.33 -1.93 -12.94
CA GLU A 196 -13.70 -2.25 -12.52
C GLU A 196 -14.46 -1.00 -12.08
N GLN A 197 -13.80 -0.06 -11.40
CA GLN A 197 -14.36 1.26 -11.07
C GLN A 197 -14.83 2.01 -12.33
N THR A 198 -14.00 2.02 -13.37
CA THR A 198 -14.32 2.66 -14.64
C THR A 198 -15.51 1.98 -15.31
N ASP A 199 -15.54 0.64 -15.29
CA ASP A 199 -16.62 -0.15 -15.87
C ASP A 199 -17.95 0.10 -15.14
N LEU A 200 -17.96 0.14 -13.79
CA LEU A 200 -19.14 0.48 -12.98
C LEU A 200 -19.67 1.89 -13.26
N VAL A 201 -18.78 2.87 -13.45
CA VAL A 201 -19.17 4.24 -13.83
C VAL A 201 -19.80 4.25 -15.22
N PHE A 202 -19.22 3.55 -16.20
CA PHE A 202 -19.81 3.44 -17.52
C PHE A 202 -21.17 2.74 -17.49
N GLU A 203 -21.31 1.65 -16.73
CA GLU A 203 -22.59 0.98 -16.53
C GLU A 203 -23.63 1.94 -15.94
N ALA A 204 -23.30 2.67 -14.87
CA ALA A 204 -24.20 3.64 -14.27
C ALA A 204 -24.61 4.77 -15.23
N LEU A 205 -23.68 5.28 -16.04
CA LEU A 205 -23.94 6.37 -16.99
C LEU A 205 -24.71 5.92 -18.24
N THR A 206 -24.57 4.66 -18.64
CA THR A 206 -25.21 4.10 -19.85
C THR A 206 -26.50 3.31 -19.55
N GLY A 207 -26.90 3.22 -18.28
CA GLY A 207 -28.10 2.48 -17.86
C GLY A 207 -27.91 0.95 -17.87
N GLY A 208 -26.72 0.49 -17.51
CA GLY A 208 -26.32 -0.92 -17.49
C GLY A 208 -27.22 -1.82 -16.65
N ARG A 209 -28.16 -2.47 -17.36
CA ARG A 209 -29.10 -3.56 -17.05
C ARG A 209 -30.03 -3.39 -15.85
N GLU A 210 -31.30 -3.18 -16.20
CA GLU A 210 -32.46 -3.75 -15.51
C GLU A 210 -32.14 -5.11 -14.89
N SER A 211 -32.54 -5.25 -13.63
CA SER A 211 -32.75 -6.54 -12.98
C SER A 211 -33.34 -7.52 -13.98
N VAL A 212 -32.62 -8.60 -14.29
CA VAL A 212 -33.29 -9.82 -14.72
C VAL A 212 -34.05 -10.30 -13.48
N GLY A 213 -35.26 -9.76 -13.32
CA GLY A 213 -36.26 -10.27 -12.41
C GLY A 213 -36.92 -11.49 -13.04
N GLU A 214 -36.99 -12.53 -12.21
CA GLU A 214 -37.76 -13.77 -12.32
C GLU A 214 -37.27 -14.86 -13.30
#